data_AF-A0A819ZME1-F1
#
_entry.id   AF-A0A819ZME1-F1
#
_cell.length_a   1.000
_cell.length_b   1.000
_cell.length_c   1.000
_cell.angle_alpha   90.00
_cell.angle_beta   90.00
_cell.angle_gamma   90.00
#
_symmetry.space_group_name_H-M   'P 1'
#
loop_
_entity.id
_entity.type
_entity.pdbx_description
1 polymer ?
#
loop_
_entity_poly.entity_id
_entity_poly.type
_entity_poly.pdbx_seq_one_letter_code
_entity_poly.pdbx_strand_id
1 'polypeptide(L)'
;MMLQQGFIILLIIFFLTGNIQGQFRRLLYPNGKQYVIKSNDDPGEPLFLTPYLEQGKIEEARQLSSVELPPYKQQSFSGYLTVNKQYNSNMFFWF
;
A
#
# COMPACT_ATOMS: atom_id res chain seq x y z
N MET A 1 9.10 33.54 42.20
CA MET A 1 10.19 33.56 41.19
C MET A 1 10.52 32.17 40.65
N MET A 2 10.83 31.16 41.49
CA MET A 2 11.18 29.81 41.02
C MET A 2 10.05 29.06 40.28
N LEU A 3 8.79 29.26 40.69
CA LEU A 3 7.63 28.58 40.09
C LEU A 3 7.32 29.07 38.65
N GLN A 4 7.58 30.35 38.39
CA GLN A 4 7.41 30.96 37.06
C GLN A 4 8.49 30.46 36.09
N GLN A 5 9.72 30.26 36.57
CA GLN A 5 10.81 29.70 35.77
C GLN A 5 10.51 28.24 35.38
N GLY A 6 9.94 27.45 36.30
CA GLY A 6 9.53 26.07 36.01
C GLY A 6 8.49 25.96 34.89
N PHE A 7 7.50 26.85 34.89
CA PHE A 7 6.46 26.86 33.84
C PHE A 7 7.00 27.23 32.46
N ILE A 8 7.93 28.20 32.40
CA ILE A 8 8.58 28.62 31.15
C ILE A 8 9.41 27.46 30.56
N ILE A 9 10.15 26.72 31.39
CA ILE A 9 10.93 25.56 30.94
C ILE A 9 10.01 24.48 30.35
N LEU A 10 8.87 24.23 31.00
CA LEU A 10 7.92 23.20 30.56
C LEU A 10 7.24 23.58 29.23
N LEU A 11 6.93 24.86 29.03
CA LEU A 11 6.46 25.38 27.74
C LEU A 11 7.53 25.25 26.65
N ILE A 12 8.80 25.55 26.94
CA ILE A 12 9.90 25.40 25.97
C ILE A 12 10.05 23.94 25.54
N ILE A 13 10.00 22.99 26.47
CA ILE A 13 10.07 21.54 26.15
C ILE A 13 8.87 21.11 25.30
N PHE A 14 7.67 21.60 25.61
CA PHE A 14 6.46 21.32 24.83
C PHE A 14 6.58 21.84 23.38
N PHE A 15 7.11 23.06 23.18
CA PHE A 15 7.34 23.61 21.84
C PHE A 15 8.47 22.89 21.06
N LEU A 16 9.51 22.42 21.75
CA LEU A 16 10.60 21.65 21.14
C LEU A 16 10.20 20.21 20.77
N THR A 17 9.27 19.62 21.51
CA THR A 17 8.79 18.24 21.27
C THR A 17 7.53 18.16 20.42
N GLY A 18 6.74 19.23 20.35
CA GLY A 18 5.49 19.30 19.61
C GLY A 18 5.62 19.21 18.09
N ASN A 19 6.84 19.30 17.54
CA ASN A 19 7.10 19.30 16.09
C ASN A 19 7.90 18.09 15.58
N ILE A 20 8.05 17.01 16.38
CA ILE A 20 8.82 15.81 15.96
C ILE A 20 7.93 14.80 15.19
N GLN A 21 6.97 15.28 14.40
CA GLN A 21 6.24 14.39 13.49
C GLN A 21 7.08 14.13 12.25
N GLY A 22 7.61 12.91 12.14
CA GLY A 22 8.10 12.35 10.87
C GLY A 22 9.61 12.26 10.66
N GLN A 23 10.44 12.88 11.50
CA GLN A 23 11.91 12.80 11.35
C GLN A 23 12.45 11.35 11.46
N PHE A 24 11.80 10.49 12.25
CA PHE A 24 12.15 9.07 12.39
C PHE A 24 11.79 8.22 11.17
N ARG A 25 10.82 8.64 10.33
CA ARG A 25 10.40 7.83 9.17
C ARG A 25 11.55 7.64 8.19
N ARG A 26 12.36 8.69 7.97
CA ARG A 26 13.49 8.65 7.04
C ARG A 26 14.67 7.80 7.55
N LEU A 27 14.79 7.66 8.88
CA LEU A 27 15.80 6.80 9.52
C LEU A 27 15.40 5.33 9.49
N LEU A 28 14.13 5.03 9.76
CA LEU A 28 13.60 3.66 9.79
C LEU A 28 13.29 3.11 8.39
N TYR A 29 12.97 4.00 7.43
CA TYR A 29 12.66 3.67 6.04
C TYR A 29 13.52 4.53 5.11
N PRO A 30 14.82 4.22 4.96
CA PRO A 30 15.64 4.85 3.94
C PRO A 30 15.00 4.63 2.56
N ASN A 31 14.94 5.68 1.74
CA ASN A 31 14.34 5.61 0.41
C ASN A 31 14.99 4.47 -0.40
N GLY A 32 14.20 3.44 -0.71
CA GLY A 32 14.64 2.36 -1.58
C GLY A 32 14.94 2.87 -3.00
N LYS A 33 15.61 2.04 -3.80
CA LYS A 33 15.79 2.32 -5.23
C LYS A 33 14.41 2.50 -5.86
N GLN A 34 14.09 3.72 -6.30
CA GLN A 34 12.84 3.98 -6.98
C GLN A 34 12.90 3.31 -8.35
N TYR A 35 11.96 2.40 -8.60
CA TYR A 35 11.76 1.89 -9.94
C TYR A 35 11.07 2.98 -10.74
N VAL A 36 11.71 3.46 -11.81
CA VAL A 36 11.12 4.46 -12.70
C VAL A 36 10.01 3.77 -13.48
N ILE A 37 8.77 3.92 -13.02
CA ILE A 37 7.60 3.51 -13.80
C ILE A 37 7.53 4.49 -14.98
N LYS A 38 7.68 3.99 -16.21
CA LYS A 38 7.45 4.81 -17.40
C LYS A 38 5.96 5.08 -17.44
N SER A 39 5.56 6.34 -17.34
CA SER A 39 4.16 6.77 -17.22
C SER A 39 3.28 6.46 -18.44
N ASN A 40 3.83 5.83 -19.48
CA ASN A 40 3.16 5.47 -20.73
C ASN A 40 3.01 3.94 -20.92
N ASP A 41 3.34 3.13 -19.92
CA ASP A 41 3.14 1.69 -20.02
C ASP A 41 1.64 1.38 -19.81
N ASP A 42 1.01 0.80 -20.84
CA ASP A 42 -0.35 0.29 -20.79
C ASP A 42 -0.39 -0.93 -19.85
N PRO A 43 -1.17 -0.91 -18.74
CA PRO A 43 -1.27 -2.04 -17.82
C PRO A 43 -2.02 -3.25 -18.42
N GLY A 44 -2.61 -3.08 -19.61
CA GLY A 44 -3.40 -4.11 -20.28
C GLY A 44 -4.81 -4.21 -19.74
N GLU A 45 -5.48 -5.31 -20.09
CA GLU A 45 -6.88 -5.57 -19.73
C GLU A 45 -7.04 -5.99 -18.26
N PRO A 46 -8.12 -5.58 -17.58
CA PRO A 46 -8.38 -5.96 -16.21
C PRO A 46 -8.69 -7.45 -16.07
N LEU A 47 -8.04 -8.11 -15.09
CA LEU A 47 -8.26 -9.52 -14.79
C LEU A 47 -9.43 -9.72 -13.82
N PHE A 48 -10.55 -10.25 -14.32
CA PHE A 48 -11.69 -10.68 -13.50
C PHE A 48 -11.58 -12.18 -13.17
N LEU A 49 -11.45 -12.51 -11.89
CA LEU A 49 -11.26 -13.90 -11.45
C LEU A 49 -12.57 -14.64 -11.22
N THR A 50 -13.67 -13.93 -10.94
CA THR A 50 -14.97 -14.55 -10.64
C THR A 50 -15.44 -15.57 -11.69
N PRO A 51 -15.34 -15.33 -13.02
CA PRO A 51 -15.75 -16.32 -14.01
C PRO A 51 -14.99 -17.65 -13.90
N TYR A 52 -13.70 -17.61 -13.57
CA TYR A 52 -12.86 -18.80 -13.37
C TYR A 52 -13.23 -19.52 -12.08
N LEU A 53 -13.40 -18.78 -11.00
CA LEU A 53 -13.75 -19.32 -9.68
C LEU A 53 -15.12 -20.01 -9.70
N GLU A 54 -16.10 -19.43 -10.40
CA GLU A 54 -17.45 -20.01 -10.55
C GLU A 54 -17.47 -21.30 -11.39
N GLN A 55 -16.51 -21.44 -12.30
CA GLN A 55 -16.30 -22.67 -13.07
C GLN A 55 -15.48 -23.73 -12.30
N GLY A 56 -15.09 -23.46 -11.05
CA GLY A 56 -14.23 -24.33 -10.26
C GLY A 56 -12.76 -24.36 -10.73
N LYS A 57 -12.36 -23.43 -11.61
CA LYS A 57 -11.00 -23.35 -12.18
C LYS A 57 -10.05 -22.59 -11.23
N ILE A 58 -9.87 -23.13 -10.03
CA ILE A 58 -9.13 -22.46 -8.95
C ILE A 58 -7.63 -22.32 -9.28
N GLU A 59 -7.02 -23.37 -9.82
CA GLU A 59 -5.61 -23.37 -10.21
C GLU A 59 -5.31 -22.30 -11.26
N GLU A 60 -6.17 -22.21 -12.30
CA GLU A 60 -6.07 -21.24 -13.38
C GLU A 60 -6.25 -19.80 -12.85
N ALA A 61 -7.27 -19.56 -12.02
CA ALA A 61 -7.49 -18.25 -11.41
C ALA A 61 -6.27 -17.79 -10.58
N ARG A 62 -5.63 -18.72 -9.86
CA ARG A 62 -4.42 -18.42 -9.08
C ARG A 62 -3.23 -18.12 -9.96
N GLN A 63 -3.02 -18.89 -11.02
CA GLN A 63 -1.93 -18.67 -11.95
C GLN A 63 -2.08 -17.31 -12.66
N LEU A 64 -3.28 -17.00 -13.14
CA LEU A 64 -3.56 -15.73 -13.83
C LEU A 64 -3.39 -14.51 -12.92
N SER A 65 -3.72 -14.63 -11.64
CA SER A 65 -3.61 -13.53 -10.68
C SER A 65 -2.18 -13.25 -10.21
N SER A 66 -1.19 -14.07 -10.56
CA SER A 66 0.19 -13.92 -10.11
C SER A 66 0.81 -12.61 -10.59
N VAL A 67 1.43 -11.87 -9.67
CA VAL A 67 2.12 -10.60 -9.96
C VAL A 67 3.62 -10.76 -9.83
N GLU A 68 4.33 -10.37 -10.87
CA GLU A 68 5.79 -10.23 -10.84
C GLU A 68 6.13 -8.76 -10.60
N LEU A 69 6.80 -8.46 -9.49
CA LEU A 69 7.21 -7.10 -9.14
C LEU A 69 8.74 -6.99 -9.00
N PRO A 70 9.51 -6.92 -10.11
CA PRO A 70 10.95 -6.69 -10.03
C PRO A 70 11.27 -5.42 -9.22
N PRO A 71 12.29 -5.43 -8.33
CA PRO A 71 13.25 -6.50 -8.06
C PRO A 71 12.80 -7.53 -7.00
N TYR A 72 11.58 -7.41 -6.47
CA TYR A 72 11.05 -8.26 -5.41
C TYR A 72 10.63 -9.61 -5.98
N LYS A 73 10.99 -10.68 -5.27
CA LYS A 73 10.65 -12.07 -5.66
C LYS A 73 9.57 -12.68 -4.77
N GLN A 74 8.91 -11.86 -3.96
CA GLN A 74 7.79 -12.31 -3.14
C GLN A 74 6.64 -12.69 -4.04
N GLN A 75 6.04 -13.83 -3.73
CA GLN A 75 4.81 -14.26 -4.37
C GLN A 75 3.69 -13.30 -4.00
N SER A 76 3.09 -12.71 -5.02
CA SER A 76 1.96 -11.80 -4.86
C SER A 76 0.88 -12.12 -5.88
N PHE A 77 -0.36 -11.76 -5.55
CA PHE A 77 -1.51 -11.99 -6.40
C PHE A 77 -2.41 -10.77 -6.42
N SER A 78 -2.94 -10.41 -7.59
CA SER A 78 -3.91 -9.34 -7.73
C SER A 78 -4.99 -9.65 -8.77
N GLY A 79 -6.11 -8.96 -8.66
CA GLY A 79 -7.21 -9.09 -9.61
C GLY A 79 -8.51 -8.52 -9.07
N TYR A 80 -9.59 -8.75 -9.81
CA TYR A 80 -10.93 -8.32 -9.46
C TYR A 80 -11.84 -9.49 -9.12
N LEU A 81 -12.59 -9.35 -8.03
CA LEU A 81 -13.67 -10.24 -7.64
C LEU A 81 -15.01 -9.52 -7.78
N THR A 82 -15.94 -10.08 -8.52
CA THR A 82 -17.30 -9.57 -8.64
C THR A 82 -18.03 -9.74 -7.30
N VAL A 83 -18.41 -8.62 -6.70
CA VAL A 83 -19.17 -8.57 -5.44
C VAL A 83 -20.68 -8.44 -5.68
N ASN A 84 -21.07 -7.91 -6.84
CA ASN A 84 -22.47 -7.83 -7.24
C ASN A 84 -22.62 -7.93 -8.76
N LYS A 85 -23.25 -9.01 -9.25
CA LYS A 85 -23.46 -9.25 -10.68
C LYS A 85 -24.49 -8.33 -11.32
N GLN A 86 -25.53 -7.91 -10.58
CA GLN A 86 -26.59 -7.06 -11.10
C GLN A 86 -26.04 -5.71 -11.58
N TYR A 87 -25.06 -5.17 -10.85
CA TYR A 87 -24.46 -3.87 -11.13
C TYR A 87 -23.04 -3.95 -11.69
N ASN A 88 -22.57 -5.15 -12.07
CA ASN A 88 -21.18 -5.41 -12.45
C ASN A 88 -20.17 -4.75 -11.49
N SER A 89 -20.43 -4.86 -10.18
CA SER A 89 -19.58 -4.28 -9.15
C SER A 89 -18.48 -5.26 -8.81
N ASN A 90 -17.24 -4.78 -8.86
CA ASN A 90 -16.04 -5.58 -8.67
C ASN A 90 -15.13 -4.95 -7.62
N MET A 91 -14.51 -5.78 -6.79
CA MET A 91 -13.54 -5.38 -5.77
C MET A 91 -12.14 -5.79 -6.21
N PHE A 92 -11.23 -4.82 -6.26
CA PHE A 92 -9.81 -5.07 -6.46
C PHE A 92 -9.18 -5.64 -5.18
N PHE A 93 -8.25 -6.56 -5.33
CA PHE A 93 -7.37 -6.99 -4.25
C PHE A 93 -5.92 -7.10 -4.73
N TRP A 94 -5.00 -7.01 -3.77
CA TRP A 94 -3.59 -7.39 -3.92
C TRP A 94 -3.13 -8.00 -2.60
N PHE A 95 -2.65 -9.24 -2.64
CA PHE A 95 -2.02 -9.93 -1.50
C PHE A 95 -0.58 -10.31 -1.81
#